data_AF-A0A920MMV7-F1
#
_entry.id   AF-A0A920MMV7-F1
#
_cell.length_a   1.000
_cell.length_b   1.000
_cell.length_c   1.000
_cell.angle_alpha   90.00
_cell.angle_beta   90.00
_cell.angle_gamma   90.00
#
_symmetry.space_group_name_H-M   'P 1'
#
loop_
_entity.id
_entity.type
_entity.pdbx_description
1 polymer ?
#
loop_
_entity_poly.entity_id
_entity_poly.type
_entity_poly.pdbx_seq_one_letter_code
_entity_poly.pdbx_strand_id
1 'polypeptide(L)' 'MIIREIIHDLLHHTLDEVREKKNMKRLQTDLIDPIIHYAFAHLYPYIIITSILFFFTFILAVAILIFILRGK' A
#
# COMPACT_ATOMS: atom_id res chain seq x y z
N MET A 1 -30.52 -22.52 17.76
CA MET A 1 -31.03 -21.98 16.48
C MET A 1 -31.23 -20.47 16.60
N ILE A 2 -32.02 -20.01 17.58
CA ILE A 2 -32.32 -18.60 17.89
C ILE A 2 -31.09 -17.70 18.06
N ILE A 3 -30.07 -18.13 18.83
CA ILE A 3 -28.85 -17.32 19.04
C ILE A 3 -28.13 -17.02 17.72
N ARG A 4 -28.17 -17.95 16.77
CA ARG A 4 -27.51 -17.81 15.48
C ARG A 4 -28.24 -16.81 14.58
N GLU A 5 -29.56 -16.79 14.62
CA GLU A 5 -30.39 -15.78 13.94
C GLU A 5 -30.19 -14.39 14.54
N ILE A 6 -30.17 -14.27 15.87
CA ILE A 6 -29.93 -12.98 16.53
C ILE A 6 -28.56 -12.42 16.16
N ILE A 7 -27.49 -13.24 16.19
CA ILE A 7 -26.15 -12.81 15.80
C ILE A 7 -26.11 -12.39 14.32
N HIS A 8 -26.81 -13.13 13.46
CA HIS A 8 -26.88 -12.83 12.03
C HIS A 8 -27.55 -11.48 11.76
N ASP A 9 -28.69 -11.22 12.40
CA ASP A 9 -29.41 -9.94 12.26
C ASP A 9 -28.60 -8.76 12.82
N LEU A 10 -27.93 -8.94 13.96
CA LEU A 10 -27.08 -7.91 14.56
C LEU A 10 -25.87 -7.58 13.67
N LEU A 11 -25.23 -8.60 13.09
CA LEU A 11 -24.16 -8.42 12.12
C LEU A 11 -24.66 -7.69 10.87
N HIS A 12 -25.83 -8.06 10.36
CA HIS A 12 -26.39 -7.42 9.16
C HIS A 12 -26.66 -5.93 9.41
N HIS A 13 -27.30 -5.59 10.52
CA HIS A 13 -27.56 -4.19 10.89
C HIS A 13 -26.27 -3.39 11.08
N THR A 14 -25.28 -3.99 11.75
CA THR A 14 -23.97 -3.34 11.95
C THR A 14 -23.26 -3.12 10.62
N LEU A 15 -23.34 -4.06 9.68
CA LEU A 15 -22.76 -3.91 8.34
C LEU A 15 -23.44 -2.81 7.54
N ASP A 16 -24.76 -2.68 7.65
CA ASP A 16 -25.51 -1.61 6.99
C ASP A 16 -25.17 -0.22 7.57
N GLU A 17 -25.00 -0.12 8.89
CA GLU A 17 -24.56 1.10 9.56
C GLU A 17 -23.10 1.48 9.23
N VAL A 18 -22.21 0.50 9.10
CA VAL A 18 -20.81 0.74 8.67
C VAL A 18 -20.76 1.20 7.22
N ARG A 19 -21.66 0.70 6.37
CA ARG A 19 -21.79 1.09 4.96
C ARG A 19 -22.35 2.49 4.75
N GLU A 20 -22.95 3.11 5.77
CA GLU A 20 -23.33 4.51 5.69
C GLU A 20 -22.12 5.37 5.32
N LYS A 21 -22.30 6.29 4.36
CA LYS A 21 -21.22 7.14 3.86
C LYS A 21 -20.46 7.89 4.96
N LYS A 22 -21.13 8.24 6.06
CA LYS A 22 -20.52 8.92 7.21
C LYS A 22 -19.59 7.99 7.99
N ASN A 23 -20.02 6.76 8.24
CA ASN A 23 -19.26 5.78 9.01
C ASN A 23 -18.13 5.18 8.18
N MET A 24 -18.35 4.96 6.89
CA MET A 24 -17.30 4.58 5.94
C MET A 24 -16.18 5.63 5.86
N LYS A 25 -16.53 6.92 5.86
CA LYS A 25 -15.53 8.01 5.92
C LYS A 25 -14.73 7.99 7.21
N ARG A 26 -15.37 7.77 8.36
CA ARG A 26 -14.67 7.62 9.65
C ARG A 26 -13.76 6.41 9.64
N LEU A 27 -14.22 5.27 9.13
CA LEU A 27 -13.40 4.07 8.97
C LEU A 27 -12.17 4.34 8.10
N GLN A 28 -12.33 5.09 7.01
CA GLN A 28 -11.22 5.48 6.15
C GLN A 28 -10.21 6.35 6.91
N THR A 29 -10.65 7.45 7.52
CA THR A 29 -9.75 8.39 8.20
C THR A 29 -9.13 7.84 9.47
N ASP A 30 -9.88 7.08 10.26
CA ASP A 30 -9.44 6.63 11.58
C ASP A 30 -8.68 5.30 11.54
N LEU A 31 -8.87 4.48 10.49
CA LEU A 31 -8.24 3.16 10.37
C LEU A 31 -7.45 2.97 9.08
N ILE A 32 -8.05 3.25 7.92
CA ILE A 32 -7.38 2.99 6.64
C ILE A 32 -6.18 3.93 6.45
N ASP A 33 -6.37 5.23 6.67
CA ASP A 33 -5.32 6.25 6.54
C ASP A 33 -4.10 5.98 7.44
N PRO A 34 -4.23 5.68 8.75
CA PRO A 34 -3.06 5.36 9.58
C PRO A 34 -2.37 4.05 9.17
N ILE A 35 -3.11 3.04 8.70
CA ILE A 35 -2.51 1.80 8.18
C ILE A 35 -1.71 2.10 6.92
N ILE A 36 -2.28 2.86 5.97
CA ILE A 36 -1.60 3.30 4.75
C ILE A 36 -0.38 4.13 5.13
N HIS A 37 -0.52 5.11 6.02
CA HIS A 37 0.58 5.97 6.43
C HIS A 37 1.72 5.17 7.05
N TYR A 38 1.42 4.23 7.94
CA TYR A 38 2.42 3.36 8.55
C TYR A 38 3.11 2.46 7.52
N ALA A 39 2.33 1.82 6.64
CA ALA A 39 2.86 0.96 5.59
C ALA A 39 3.78 1.75 4.65
N PHE A 40 3.33 2.90 4.14
CA PHE A 40 4.12 3.75 3.26
C PHE A 40 5.32 4.36 3.98
N ALA A 41 5.22 4.75 5.25
CA ALA A 41 6.36 5.23 6.02
C ALA A 41 7.45 4.16 6.12
N HIS A 42 7.07 2.88 6.24
CA HIS A 42 8.02 1.78 6.27
C HIS A 42 8.57 1.44 4.87
N LEU A 43 7.72 1.44 3.84
CA LEU A 43 8.09 1.11 2.47
C LEU A 43 8.93 2.20 1.77
N TYR A 44 8.66 3.48 2.07
CA TYR A 44 9.31 4.63 1.44
C TYR A 44 10.85 4.56 1.45
N PRO A 45 11.54 4.36 2.60
CA PRO A 45 13.01 4.29 2.59
C PRO A 45 13.54 3.17 1.68
N TYR A 46 12.89 2.01 1.64
CA TYR A 46 13.32 0.92 0.76
C TYR A 46 13.09 1.24 -0.71
N ILE A 47 11.97 1.87 -1.07
CA ILE A 47 11.70 2.31 -2.44
C ILE A 47 12.74 3.34 -2.88
N ILE A 48 13.08 4.29 -2.01
CA ILE A 48 14.09 5.32 -2.30
C ILE A 48 15.47 4.69 -2.50
N ILE A 49 15.92 3.84 -1.58
CA ILE A 49 17.23 3.17 -1.67
C ILE A 49 17.30 2.31 -2.93
N THR A 50 16.27 1.51 -3.19
CA THR A 50 16.21 0.63 -4.37
C THR A 50 16.21 1.44 -5.66
N SER A 51 15.48 2.56 -5.71
CA SER A 51 15.47 3.45 -6.88
C SER A 51 16.85 4.05 -7.13
N ILE A 52 17.53 4.53 -6.08
CA ILE A 52 18.89 5.08 -6.20
C ILE A 52 19.86 4.00 -6.72
N LEU A 53 19.82 2.79 -6.15
CA LEU A 53 20.64 1.68 -6.61
C LEU A 53 20.35 1.29 -8.07
N PHE A 54 19.08 1.31 -8.47
CA PHE A 54 18.67 1.08 -9.84
C PHE A 54 19.25 2.13 -10.79
N PHE A 55 19.21 3.42 -10.43
CA PHE A 55 19.82 4.47 -11.24
C PHE A 55 21.34 4.29 -11.38
N PHE A 56 22.04 3.96 -10.29
CA PHE A 56 23.49 3.73 -10.36
C PHE A 56 23.85 2.53 -11.23
N THR A 57 23.14 1.42 -11.05
CA THR A 57 23.35 0.20 -11.86
C THR A 57 23.02 0.46 -13.33
N PHE A 58 21.97 1.23 -13.61
CA PHE A 58 21.62 1.63 -14.98
C PHE A 58 22.71 2.50 -15.62
N ILE A 59 23.20 3.53 -14.92
CA ILE A 59 24.29 4.38 -15.41
C ILE A 59 25.55 3.54 -15.68
N LEU A 60 25.89 2.62 -14.78
CA LEU A 60 27.03 1.74 -14.95
C LEU A 60 26.87 0.85 -16.19
N ALA A 61 25.70 0.26 -16.40
CA ALA A 61 25.40 -0.56 -17.57
C ALA A 61 25.55 0.25 -18.87
N VAL A 62 25.04 1.49 -18.91
CA VAL A 62 25.21 2.40 -20.06
C VAL A 62 26.68 2.75 -20.28
N ALA A 63 27.44 3.03 -19.22
CA ALA A 63 28.87 3.34 -19.32
C ALA A 63 29.67 2.16 -19.91
N ILE A 64 29.39 0.94 -19.44
CA ILE A 64 29.99 -0.29 -19.99
C ILE A 64 29.62 -0.46 -21.46
N LEU A 65 28.35 -0.24 -21.82
CA LEU A 65 27.90 -0.33 -23.20
C LEU A 65 28.67 0.66 -24.10
N ILE A 66 28.81 1.91 -23.67
CA ILE A 66 29.58 2.93 -24.40
C ILE A 66 31.05 2.54 -24.52
N PHE A 67 31.65 2.00 -23.45
CA PHE A 67 33.03 1.54 -23.46
C PHE A 67 33.25 0.41 -24.47
N ILE A 68 32.36 -0.57 -24.53
CA ILE A 68 32.40 -1.65 -25.51
C ILE A 68 32.24 -1.12 -26.94
N LEU A 69 31.34 -0.16 -27.15
CA LEU A 69 31.09 0.43 -28.47
C LEU A 69 32.25 1.31 -28.97
N ARG A 70 32.98 1.98 -28.07
CA ARG A 70 34.18 2.79 -28.41
C ARG A 70 35.49 2.00 -28.42
N GLY A 71 35.53 0.86 -27.74
CA GLY A 71 36.70 -0.04 -27.67
C GLY A 71 36.78 -1.03 -28.84
N LYS A 72 35.76 -1.04 -29.72
CA LYS A 72 35.87 -1.49 -31.11
C LYS A 72 36.23 -0.31 -31.99
#